data_AF-A0A1Z8S075-F1
#
_entry.id   AF-A0A1Z8S075-F1
#
_cell.length_a   1.000
_cell.length_b   1.000
_cell.length_c   1.000
_cell.angle_alpha   90.00
_cell.angle_beta   90.00
_cell.angle_gamma   90.00
#
_symmetry.space_group_name_H-M   'P 1'
#
loop_
_entity.id
_entity.type
_entity.pdbx_description
1 polymer ?
#
loop_
_entity_poly.entity_id
_entity_poly.type
_entity_poly.pdbx_seq_one_letter_code
_entity_poly.pdbx_strand_id
1 'polypeptide(L)'
;MEMHPRFDQYDAIFGDDPQAYQEFLEALEATLIKSKRNLLEAAAAQDWNVISATRHSLKPTMTLLGAEPVNDLLHQWRPSMSALDPSALDAMLSLVLDAVADKKAKTA
;
A
#
# COMPACT_ATOMS: atom_id res chain seq x y z
N MET A 1 -15.88 0.53 5.60
CA MET A 1 -15.69 0.83 4.18
C MET A 1 -14.90 -0.34 3.63
N GLU A 2 -15.50 -1.18 2.80
CA GLU A 2 -14.81 -2.34 2.23
C GLU A 2 -13.89 -1.87 1.11
N MET A 3 -12.60 -2.18 1.23
CA MET A 3 -11.57 -1.84 0.26
C MET A 3 -11.24 -3.09 -0.55
N HIS A 4 -11.34 -2.98 -1.86
CA HIS A 4 -11.06 -4.08 -2.79
C HIS A 4 -9.99 -3.62 -3.78
N PRO A 5 -8.72 -3.95 -3.55
CA PRO A 5 -7.65 -3.63 -4.49
C PRO A 5 -7.95 -4.20 -5.89
N ARG A 6 -7.77 -3.38 -6.92
CA ARG A 6 -8.02 -3.70 -8.33
C ARG A 6 -6.73 -3.59 -9.13
N PHE A 7 -6.59 -4.45 -10.12
CA PHE A 7 -5.38 -4.52 -10.96
C PHE A 7 -5.64 -4.07 -12.40
N ASP A 8 -6.83 -3.55 -12.73
CA ASP A 8 -7.24 -3.19 -14.10
C ASP A 8 -6.21 -2.32 -14.83
N GLN A 9 -5.61 -1.35 -14.11
CA GLN A 9 -4.60 -0.47 -14.69
C GLN A 9 -3.26 -1.17 -14.91
N TYR A 10 -2.84 -2.06 -14.02
CA TYR A 10 -1.63 -2.85 -14.20
C TYR A 10 -1.81 -3.93 -15.27
N ASP A 11 -2.99 -4.54 -15.34
CA ASP A 11 -3.37 -5.49 -16.38
C ASP A 11 -3.31 -4.84 -17.77
N ALA A 12 -3.74 -3.58 -17.88
CA ALA A 12 -3.63 -2.81 -19.12
C ALA A 12 -2.17 -2.44 -19.50
N ILE A 13 -1.26 -2.37 -18.53
CA ILE A 13 0.16 -2.02 -18.74
C ILE A 13 0.99 -3.26 -19.10
N PHE A 14 0.73 -4.39 -18.46
CA PHE A 14 1.57 -5.59 -18.54
C PHE A 14 0.90 -6.82 -19.18
N GLY A 15 -0.35 -6.69 -19.64
CA GLY A 15 -1.16 -7.83 -20.09
C GLY A 15 -0.60 -8.62 -21.29
N ASP A 16 0.34 -8.06 -22.03
CA ASP A 16 1.06 -8.71 -23.14
C ASP A 16 2.41 -9.34 -22.74
N ASP A 17 2.91 -9.06 -21.53
CA ASP A 17 4.16 -9.61 -20.99
C ASP A 17 3.97 -10.15 -19.56
N PRO A 18 3.55 -11.42 -19.42
CA PRO A 18 3.34 -12.05 -18.12
C PRO A 18 4.60 -12.14 -17.26
N GLN A 19 5.79 -12.25 -17.88
CA GLN A 19 7.05 -12.33 -17.14
C GLN A 19 7.38 -10.97 -16.50
N ALA A 20 7.34 -9.89 -17.29
CA ALA A 20 7.53 -8.55 -16.76
C ALA A 20 6.47 -8.21 -15.70
N TYR A 21 5.23 -8.70 -15.88
CA TYR A 21 4.19 -8.50 -14.88
C TYR A 21 4.53 -9.19 -13.55
N GLN A 22 5.01 -10.42 -13.60
CA GLN A 22 5.38 -11.18 -12.41
C GLN A 22 6.51 -10.48 -11.64
N GLU A 23 7.56 -10.03 -12.34
CA GLU A 23 8.68 -9.28 -11.76
C GLU A 23 8.19 -7.96 -11.13
N PHE A 24 7.27 -7.26 -11.79
CA PHE A 24 6.64 -6.06 -11.26
C PHE A 24 5.84 -6.36 -9.98
N LEU A 25 5.02 -7.41 -9.95
CA LEU A 25 4.22 -7.78 -8.79
C LEU A 25 5.10 -8.18 -7.59
N GLU A 26 6.22 -8.85 -7.83
CA GLU A 26 7.21 -9.15 -6.79
C GLU A 26 7.86 -7.89 -6.21
N ALA A 27 8.28 -6.95 -7.07
CA ALA A 27 8.83 -5.67 -6.64
C ALA A 27 7.80 -4.81 -5.90
N LEU A 28 6.54 -4.83 -6.35
CA LEU A 28 5.42 -4.14 -5.72
C LEU A 28 5.16 -4.69 -4.32
N GLU A 29 5.06 -6.00 -4.16
CA GLU A 29 4.87 -6.66 -2.86
C GLU A 29 6.00 -6.29 -1.88
N ALA A 30 7.25 -6.41 -2.31
CA ALA A 30 8.40 -6.04 -1.47
C ALA A 30 8.36 -4.56 -1.03
N THR A 31 7.96 -3.66 -1.94
CA THR A 31 7.80 -2.23 -1.65
C THR A 31 6.69 -1.97 -0.63
N LEU A 32 5.55 -2.67 -0.76
CA LEU A 32 4.42 -2.55 0.15
C LEU A 32 4.75 -3.09 1.54
N ILE A 33 5.45 -4.24 1.64
CA ILE A 33 5.93 -4.80 2.92
C ILE A 33 6.81 -3.78 3.64
N LYS A 34 7.79 -3.21 2.93
CA LYS A 34 8.69 -2.19 3.49
C LYS A 34 7.94 -0.94 3.93
N SER A 35 7.02 -0.44 3.10
CA SER A 35 6.24 0.76 3.39
C SER A 35 5.32 0.56 4.59
N LYS A 36 4.67 -0.61 4.68
CA LYS A 36 3.86 -1.02 5.82
C LYS A 36 4.68 -0.99 7.10
N ARG A 37 5.81 -1.70 7.15
CA ARG A 37 6.69 -1.71 8.32
C ARG A 37 7.12 -0.29 8.74
N ASN A 38 7.60 0.50 7.79
CA ASN A 38 8.04 1.87 8.04
C ASN A 38 6.92 2.75 8.63
N LEU A 39 5.68 2.61 8.15
CA LEU A 39 4.54 3.36 8.68
C LEU A 39 4.18 2.94 10.10
N LEU A 40 4.19 1.64 10.41
CA LEU A 40 3.88 1.14 11.75
C LEU A 40 4.94 1.58 12.77
N GLU A 41 6.22 1.46 12.40
CA GLU A 41 7.34 1.92 13.23
C GLU A 41 7.30 3.44 13.44
N ALA A 42 7.04 4.21 12.37
CA ALA A 42 6.92 5.66 12.45
C ALA A 42 5.69 6.12 13.24
N ALA A 43 4.58 5.38 13.21
CA ALA A 43 3.41 5.65 14.04
C ALA A 43 3.74 5.48 15.53
N ALA A 44 4.44 4.39 15.89
CA ALA A 44 4.88 4.12 17.25
C ALA A 44 5.89 5.16 17.77
N ALA A 45 6.83 5.58 16.93
CA ALA A 45 7.81 6.61 17.25
C ALA A 45 7.27 8.05 17.09
N GLN A 46 6.06 8.20 16.55
CA GLN A 46 5.48 9.49 16.14
C GLN A 46 6.40 10.29 15.19
N ASP A 47 7.08 9.60 14.29
CA ASP A 47 7.95 10.20 13.28
C ASP A 47 7.13 10.72 12.08
N TRP A 48 6.74 11.99 12.19
CA TRP A 48 5.94 12.68 11.19
C TRP A 48 6.63 12.86 9.84
N ASN A 49 7.97 12.88 9.81
CA ASN A 49 8.72 13.02 8.57
C ASN A 49 8.64 11.73 7.76
N VAL A 50 8.85 10.58 8.43
CA VAL A 50 8.74 9.26 7.79
C VAL A 50 7.30 8.97 7.37
N ILE A 51 6.30 9.31 8.20
CA ILE A 51 4.89 9.18 7.84
C ILE A 51 4.58 9.98 6.57
N SER A 52 4.99 11.25 6.52
CA SER A 52 4.71 12.12 5.37
C SER A 52 5.39 11.62 4.09
N ALA A 53 6.66 11.22 4.18
CA ALA A 53 7.42 10.70 3.05
C ALA A 53 6.84 9.38 2.53
N THR A 54 6.53 8.44 3.44
CA THR A 54 5.99 7.12 3.05
C THR A 54 4.60 7.27 2.44
N ARG A 55 3.74 8.13 3.00
CA ARG A 55 2.44 8.48 2.40
C ARG A 55 2.59 9.05 0.98
N HIS A 56 3.52 9.97 0.77
CA HIS A 56 3.74 10.56 -0.56
C HIS A 56 4.16 9.51 -1.59
N SER A 57 5.06 8.61 -1.19
CA SER A 57 5.52 7.50 -2.03
C SER A 57 4.42 6.49 -2.34
N LEU A 58 3.54 6.19 -1.39
CA LEU A 58 2.47 5.19 -1.56
C LEU A 58 1.26 5.71 -2.33
N LYS A 59 1.02 7.02 -2.32
CA LYS A 59 -0.20 7.62 -2.89
C LYS A 59 -0.51 7.14 -4.32
N PRO A 60 0.44 7.16 -5.28
CA PRO A 60 0.17 6.70 -6.64
C PRO A 60 -0.22 5.23 -6.67
N THR A 61 0.50 4.37 -5.97
CA THR A 61 0.23 2.93 -5.89
C THR A 61 -1.16 2.64 -5.34
N MET A 62 -1.56 3.31 -4.24
CA MET A 62 -2.89 3.13 -3.68
C MET A 62 -4.00 3.60 -4.64
N THR A 63 -3.78 4.68 -5.39
CA THR A 63 -4.74 5.13 -6.42
C THR A 63 -4.84 4.14 -7.58
N LEU A 64 -3.72 3.64 -8.11
CA LEU A 64 -3.73 2.65 -9.19
C LEU A 64 -4.43 1.35 -8.76
N LEU A 65 -4.29 0.98 -7.49
CA LEU A 65 -4.95 -0.18 -6.90
C LEU A 65 -6.41 0.07 -6.49
N GLY A 66 -6.96 1.29 -6.60
CA GLY A 66 -8.29 1.59 -6.05
C GLY A 66 -8.37 1.42 -4.52
N ALA A 67 -7.25 1.59 -3.83
CA ALA A 67 -7.07 1.52 -2.38
C ALA A 67 -7.00 2.92 -1.75
N GLU A 68 -7.73 3.90 -2.29
CA GLU A 68 -7.80 5.28 -1.79
C GLU A 68 -8.13 5.40 -0.29
N PRO A 69 -8.93 4.52 0.34
CA PRO A 69 -9.15 4.58 1.79
C PRO A 69 -7.86 4.57 2.64
N VAL A 70 -6.78 3.93 2.15
CA VAL A 70 -5.46 4.00 2.80
C VAL A 70 -4.90 5.43 2.76
N ASN A 71 -5.01 6.08 1.59
CA ASN A 71 -4.58 7.46 1.42
C ASN A 71 -5.39 8.40 2.32
N ASP A 72 -6.70 8.21 2.40
CA ASP A 72 -7.58 9.03 3.24
C ASP A 72 -7.25 8.90 4.73
N LEU A 73 -6.98 7.67 5.20
CA LEU A 73 -6.57 7.42 6.57
C LEU A 73 -5.23 8.10 6.89
N LEU A 74 -4.21 7.89 6.05
CA LEU A 74 -2.90 8.55 6.19
C LEU A 74 -2.99 10.07 6.04
N HIS A 75 -4.01 10.57 5.33
CA HIS A 75 -4.30 11.99 5.23
C HIS A 75 -5.03 12.53 6.46
N GLN A 76 -5.52 11.72 7.39
CA GLN A 76 -6.06 12.21 8.67
C GLN A 76 -4.97 12.38 9.74
N TRP A 77 -3.85 11.65 9.61
CA TRP A 77 -2.73 11.73 10.54
C TRP A 77 -2.05 13.11 10.48
N ARG A 78 -1.90 13.76 11.65
CA ARG A 78 -1.37 15.14 11.79
C ARG A 78 -0.41 15.24 12.97
N PRO A 79 0.66 16.07 12.89
CA PRO A 79 1.60 16.29 14.00
C PRO A 79 0.99 16.61 15.36
N SER A 80 -0.22 17.19 15.39
CA SER A 80 -0.96 17.49 16.61
C SER A 80 -1.62 16.27 17.27
N MET A 81 -1.67 15.11 16.61
CA MET A 81 -2.20 13.88 17.17
C MET A 81 -1.16 13.23 18.10
N SER A 82 -1.62 12.78 19.26
CA SER A 82 -0.85 11.94 20.18
C SER A 82 -1.35 10.50 20.13
N ALA A 83 -0.48 9.54 20.44
CA ALA A 83 -0.81 8.12 20.50
C ALA A 83 -1.57 7.63 19.24
N LEU A 84 -0.92 7.75 18.07
CA LEU A 84 -1.47 7.21 16.83
C LEU A 84 -1.79 5.73 17.01
N ASP A 85 -3.03 5.34 16.68
CA ASP A 85 -3.42 3.94 16.57
C ASP A 85 -3.27 3.50 15.10
N PRO A 86 -2.27 2.66 14.78
CA PRO A 86 -2.06 2.19 13.42
C PRO A 86 -2.89 0.94 13.07
N SER A 87 -3.72 0.41 13.97
CA SER A 87 -4.43 -0.86 13.76
C SER A 87 -5.28 -0.88 12.48
N ALA A 88 -6.02 0.20 12.22
CA ALA A 88 -6.80 0.33 10.99
C ALA A 88 -5.91 0.38 9.74
N LEU A 89 -4.77 1.07 9.82
CA LEU A 89 -3.80 1.16 8.73
C LEU A 89 -3.15 -0.20 8.45
N ASP A 90 -2.77 -0.93 9.50
CA ASP A 90 -2.20 -2.28 9.43
C ASP A 90 -3.17 -3.24 8.74
N ALA A 91 -4.44 -3.24 9.16
CA ALA A 91 -5.48 -4.06 8.55
C ALA A 91 -5.67 -3.74 7.06
N MET A 92 -5.76 -2.46 6.70
CA MET A 92 -5.90 -2.05 5.30
C MET A 92 -4.68 -2.45 4.46
N LEU A 93 -3.46 -2.16 4.91
CA LEU A 93 -2.25 -2.53 4.18
C LEU A 93 -2.07 -4.05 4.06
N SER A 94 -2.57 -4.83 5.02
CA SER A 94 -2.62 -6.30 4.92
C SER A 94 -3.54 -6.75 3.80
N LEU A 95 -4.74 -6.17 3.67
CA LEU A 95 -5.66 -6.46 2.57
C LEU A 95 -5.03 -6.14 1.20
N VAL A 96 -4.27 -5.05 1.09
CA VAL A 96 -3.53 -4.73 -0.14
C VAL A 96 -2.47 -5.78 -0.44
N LEU A 97 -1.69 -6.18 0.57
CA LEU A 97 -0.65 -7.20 0.41
C LEU A 97 -1.24 -8.56 0.00
N ASP A 98 -2.32 -8.98 0.64
CA ASP A 98 -3.00 -10.23 0.32
C ASP A 98 -3.53 -10.23 -1.13
N ALA A 99 -4.09 -9.10 -1.58
CA ALA A 99 -4.55 -8.94 -2.95
C ALA A 99 -3.40 -8.98 -3.98
N VAL A 100 -2.24 -8.39 -3.66
CA VAL A 100 -1.04 -8.47 -4.52
C VAL A 100 -0.49 -9.89 -4.57
N ALA A 101 -0.43 -10.59 -3.42
CA ALA A 101 0.01 -11.97 -3.36
C ALA A 101 -0.91 -12.90 -4.16
N ASP A 102 -2.23 -12.73 -4.04
CA ASP A 102 -3.23 -13.47 -4.81
C ASP A 102 -3.12 -13.18 -6.32
N LYS A 103 -2.96 -11.91 -6.71
CA LYS A 103 -2.74 -11.54 -8.13
C LYS A 103 -1.48 -12.20 -8.67
N LYS A 104 -0.37 -12.11 -7.93
CA LYS A 104 0.92 -12.72 -8.30
C LYS A 104 0.82 -14.24 -8.46
N ALA A 105 0.07 -14.92 -7.59
CA ALA A 105 -0.15 -16.36 -7.70
C ALA A 105 -0.97 -16.75 -8.94
N LYS A 106 -1.80 -15.85 -9.47
CA LYS A 106 -2.61 -16.05 -10.69
C LYS A 106 -1.91 -15.63 -11.98
N THR A 107 -0.86 -14.83 -11.89
CA THR A 107 -0.02 -14.40 -13.02
C THR A 107 1.12 -15.40 -13.30
N ALA A 108 1.47 -16.24 -12.32
CA ALA A 108 2.51 -17.28 -12.40
C ALA A 108 2.12 -18.50 -13.25
#